data_AF-B8IHT0-F1
#
_entry.id   AF-B8IHT0-F1
#
_cell.length_a   1.000
_cell.length_b   1.000
_cell.length_c   1.000
_cell.angle_alpha   90.00
_cell.angle_beta   90.00
_cell.angle_gamma   90.00
#
_symmetry.space_group_name_H-M   'P 1'
#
loop_
_entity.id
_entity.type
_entity.pdbx_description
1 polymer ?
#
loop_
_entity_poly.entity_id
_entity_poly.type
_entity_poly.pdbx_seq_one_letter_code
_entity_poly.pdbx_strand_id
1 'polypeptide(L)'
;MRNGVSLTRAERVSAALRPYDWAWARENRARIAAHWAERLVAKPAMFNGRVMLASAVTIRDGTAEARLFESDFATLMAFRDFGFPDPSVANIFAAVAPRSRDGAYLLGRMNGHTANAGQVYFACGTPDPSDVRDHGIVDLEASALRELEEETGLVPPQGADEGWILVRDRGYLAFIRPMAMAEEAGPLIARAQAHLAGEAVPELSGIVAVHGPQDIDPAVMPVYAQVFLHDAFRQGAVAPG
;
A
#
# COMPACT_ATOMS: atom_id res chain seq x y z
N MET A 1 1.29 16.51 14.26
CA MET A 1 1.13 15.92 12.90
C MET A 1 2.09 16.65 11.98
N ARG A 2 2.85 15.96 11.12
CA ARG A 2 3.63 16.64 10.08
C ARG A 2 2.64 17.39 9.18
N ASN A 3 2.92 18.65 8.83
CA ASN A 3 2.04 19.44 7.96
C ASN A 3 1.73 18.64 6.68
N GLY A 4 0.45 18.40 6.39
CA GLY A 4 0.00 17.75 5.14
C GLY A 4 -0.35 16.26 5.21
N VAL A 5 -0.20 15.59 6.37
CA VAL A 5 -0.62 14.19 6.54
C VAL A 5 -2.02 14.12 7.17
N SER A 6 -2.91 13.29 6.61
CA SER A 6 -4.27 13.10 7.15
C SER A 6 -4.69 11.64 7.16
N LEU A 7 -5.55 11.28 8.11
CA LEU A 7 -6.20 9.97 8.21
C LEU A 7 -7.71 10.18 8.16
N THR A 8 -8.42 9.39 7.36
CA THR A 8 -9.90 9.42 7.29
C THR A 8 -10.45 8.02 7.19
N ARG A 9 -11.56 7.74 7.89
CA ARG A 9 -12.28 6.46 7.79
C ARG A 9 -13.27 6.49 6.63
N ALA A 10 -13.45 5.33 6.00
CA ALA A 10 -14.53 5.05 5.08
C ALA A 10 -15.05 3.64 5.37
N GLU A 11 -16.35 3.42 5.27
CA GLU A 11 -16.95 2.10 5.37
C GLU A 11 -16.67 1.29 4.11
N ARG A 12 -16.64 1.97 2.96
CA ARG A 12 -16.48 1.35 1.63
C ARG A 12 -15.49 2.12 0.78
N VAL A 13 -14.92 1.43 -0.21
CA VAL A 13 -14.17 2.05 -1.29
C VAL A 13 -14.82 1.71 -2.63
N SER A 14 -14.93 2.71 -3.50
CA SER A 14 -15.33 2.55 -4.90
C SER A 14 -14.25 3.18 -5.76
N ALA A 15 -13.61 2.37 -6.59
CA ALA A 15 -12.51 2.77 -7.44
C ALA A 15 -12.86 2.44 -8.90
N ALA A 16 -12.61 3.38 -9.81
CA ALA A 16 -12.88 3.13 -11.22
C ALA A 16 -11.93 3.89 -12.15
N LEU A 17 -11.56 3.22 -13.25
CA LEU A 17 -10.81 3.80 -14.35
C LEU A 17 -11.62 4.88 -15.06
N ARG A 18 -10.98 6.01 -15.32
CA ARG A 18 -11.52 7.13 -16.08
C ARG A 18 -10.44 7.64 -17.04
N PRO A 19 -10.82 8.07 -18.25
CA PRO A 19 -9.89 8.79 -19.12
C PRO A 19 -9.33 10.01 -18.38
N TYR A 20 -8.01 10.16 -18.39
CA TYR A 20 -7.33 11.28 -17.78
C TYR A 20 -6.08 11.64 -18.59
N ASP A 21 -6.06 12.86 -19.11
CA ASP A 21 -4.98 13.34 -19.96
C ASP A 21 -3.92 14.06 -19.11
N TRP A 22 -2.96 13.30 -18.57
CA TRP A 22 -2.00 13.82 -17.60
C TRP A 22 -0.91 14.71 -18.23
N ALA A 23 -1.11 16.04 -18.20
CA ALA A 23 -0.25 17.02 -18.86
C ALA A 23 1.21 16.94 -18.41
N TRP A 24 1.44 16.82 -17.10
CA TRP A 24 2.79 16.72 -16.55
C TRP A 24 3.57 15.56 -17.15
N ALA A 25 2.97 14.37 -17.25
CA ALA A 25 3.65 13.21 -17.84
C ALA A 25 3.95 13.42 -19.33
N ARG A 26 3.02 14.00 -20.10
CA ARG A 26 3.23 14.30 -21.53
C ARG A 26 4.35 15.31 -21.77
N GLU A 27 4.42 16.34 -20.95
CA GLU A 27 5.41 17.42 -21.06
C GLU A 27 6.80 16.98 -20.56
N ASN A 28 6.86 16.01 -19.64
CA ASN A 28 8.11 15.55 -19.02
C ASN A 28 8.62 14.20 -19.54
N ARG A 29 8.06 13.66 -20.65
CA ARG A 29 8.45 12.33 -21.19
C ARG A 29 9.97 12.13 -21.31
N ALA A 30 10.70 13.12 -21.81
CA ALA A 30 12.16 13.03 -21.95
C ALA A 30 12.88 12.92 -20.60
N ARG A 31 12.41 13.65 -19.58
CA ARG A 31 12.96 13.60 -18.22
C ARG A 31 12.63 12.28 -17.53
N ILE A 32 11.42 11.76 -17.74
CA ILE A 32 10.99 10.44 -17.24
C ILE A 32 11.86 9.34 -17.85
N ALA A 33 12.09 9.38 -19.17
CA ALA A 33 12.93 8.39 -19.85
C ALA A 33 14.38 8.42 -19.37
N ALA A 34 14.96 9.61 -19.15
CA ALA A 34 16.30 9.76 -18.60
C ALA A 34 16.39 9.20 -17.17
N HIS A 35 15.44 9.54 -16.30
CA HIS A 35 15.37 9.01 -14.94
C HIS A 35 15.23 7.49 -14.92
N TRP A 36 14.41 6.93 -15.82
CA TRP A 36 14.27 5.48 -15.94
C TRP A 36 15.56 4.78 -16.36
N ALA A 37 16.30 5.35 -17.32
CA ALA A 37 17.58 4.81 -17.74
C ALA A 37 18.60 4.79 -16.58
N GLU A 38 18.65 5.86 -15.77
CA GLU A 38 19.49 5.90 -14.56
C GLU A 38 19.12 4.80 -13.55
N ARG A 39 17.81 4.53 -13.40
CA ARG A 39 17.32 3.46 -12.51
C ARG A 39 17.66 2.06 -13.02
N LEU A 40 17.58 1.82 -14.32
CA LEU A 40 17.98 0.55 -14.91
C LEU A 40 19.48 0.30 -14.75
N VAL A 41 20.33 1.33 -14.77
CA VAL A 41 21.77 1.19 -14.47
C VAL A 41 21.97 0.72 -13.02
N ALA A 42 21.24 1.31 -12.07
CA ALA A 42 21.36 0.96 -10.66
C ALA A 42 20.74 -0.42 -10.33
N LYS A 43 19.64 -0.79 -11.01
CA LYS A 43 18.88 -2.03 -10.79
C LYS A 43 18.39 -2.60 -12.13
N PRO A 44 19.23 -3.38 -12.84
CA PRO A 44 18.90 -3.88 -14.19
C PRO A 44 17.68 -4.81 -14.28
N ALA A 45 17.27 -5.41 -13.17
CA ALA A 45 16.11 -6.31 -13.10
C ALA A 45 14.75 -5.58 -13.11
N MET A 46 14.73 -4.25 -13.02
CA MET A 46 13.48 -3.49 -13.01
C MET A 46 12.77 -3.56 -14.38
N PHE A 47 11.46 -3.75 -14.34
CA PHE A 47 10.58 -3.77 -15.51
C PHE A 47 9.63 -2.57 -15.49
N ASN A 48 9.34 -2.00 -16.67
CA ASN A 48 8.39 -0.90 -16.79
C ASN A 48 6.97 -1.43 -17.01
N GLY A 49 6.31 -1.83 -15.93
CA GLY A 49 4.94 -2.33 -15.95
C GLY A 49 3.89 -1.23 -16.04
N ARG A 50 2.66 -1.62 -16.42
CA ARG A 50 1.47 -0.75 -16.32
C ARG A 50 1.04 -0.66 -14.87
N VAL A 51 0.70 0.53 -14.42
CA VAL A 51 0.22 0.82 -13.07
C VAL A 51 -0.96 1.80 -13.14
N MET A 52 -1.68 1.96 -12.04
CA MET A 52 -2.74 2.96 -11.93
C MET A 52 -2.39 4.06 -10.93
N LEU A 53 -2.78 5.29 -11.27
CA LEU A 53 -2.66 6.46 -10.40
C LEU A 53 -4.05 7.05 -10.16
N ALA A 54 -4.23 7.76 -9.04
CA ALA A 54 -5.46 8.48 -8.76
C ALA A 54 -5.37 9.92 -9.28
N SER A 55 -6.43 10.37 -9.95
CA SER A 55 -6.63 11.79 -10.33
C SER A 55 -7.65 12.51 -9.44
N ALA A 56 -8.38 11.76 -8.61
CA ALA A 56 -9.28 12.31 -7.59
C ALA A 56 -9.63 11.25 -6.56
N VAL A 57 -9.75 11.67 -5.29
CA VAL A 57 -10.41 10.88 -4.23
C VAL A 57 -11.31 11.77 -3.38
N THR A 58 -12.58 11.42 -3.28
CA THR A 58 -13.56 12.09 -2.41
C THR A 58 -14.19 11.11 -1.43
N ILE A 59 -14.59 11.58 -0.25
CA ILE A 59 -15.35 10.78 0.71
C ILE A 59 -16.76 11.35 0.78
N ARG A 60 -17.77 10.51 0.52
CA ARG A 60 -19.20 10.86 0.54
C ARG A 60 -19.98 9.71 1.16
N ASP A 61 -20.83 10.00 2.12
CA ASP A 61 -21.76 9.03 2.73
C ASP A 61 -21.08 7.71 3.12
N GLY A 62 -19.94 7.81 3.83
CA GLY A 62 -19.16 6.64 4.26
C GLY A 62 -18.36 5.93 3.17
N THR A 63 -18.48 6.32 1.89
CA THR A 63 -17.74 5.72 0.78
C THR A 63 -16.59 6.63 0.31
N ALA A 64 -15.40 6.06 0.17
CA ALA A 64 -14.29 6.71 -0.53
C ALA A 64 -14.35 6.38 -2.03
N GLU A 65 -14.58 7.40 -2.85
CA GLU A 65 -14.67 7.30 -4.31
C GLU A 65 -13.35 7.74 -4.94
N ALA A 66 -12.67 6.83 -5.64
CA ALA A 66 -11.41 7.07 -6.33
C ALA A 66 -11.58 7.00 -7.86
N ARG A 67 -11.05 8.01 -8.56
CA ARG A 67 -10.90 7.99 -10.01
C ARG A 67 -9.46 7.64 -10.34
N LEU A 68 -9.29 6.50 -11.00
CA LEU A 68 -7.99 6.00 -11.41
C LEU A 68 -7.78 6.22 -12.91
N PHE A 69 -6.53 6.26 -13.32
CA PHE A 69 -6.13 6.25 -14.72
C PHE A 69 -4.85 5.45 -14.88
N GLU A 70 -4.63 4.92 -16.06
CA GLU A 70 -3.45 4.11 -16.36
C GLU A 70 -2.21 4.98 -16.59
N SER A 71 -1.08 4.48 -16.10
CA SER A 71 0.25 5.02 -16.34
C SER A 71 1.26 3.87 -16.42
N ASP A 72 2.54 4.19 -16.34
CA ASP A 72 3.62 3.22 -16.29
C ASP A 72 4.52 3.44 -15.07
N PHE A 73 5.20 2.38 -14.66
CA PHE A 73 6.01 2.38 -13.46
C PHE A 73 7.15 3.39 -13.52
N ALA A 74 7.75 3.61 -14.68
CA ALA A 74 8.78 4.63 -14.90
C ALA A 74 8.25 6.04 -14.60
N THR A 75 7.02 6.36 -15.05
CA THR A 75 6.36 7.63 -14.81
C THR A 75 6.01 7.80 -13.32
N LEU A 76 5.46 6.77 -12.66
CA LEU A 76 5.21 6.79 -11.21
C LEU A 76 6.51 7.07 -10.42
N MET A 77 7.61 6.41 -10.79
CA MET A 77 8.89 6.59 -10.13
C MET A 77 9.42 8.01 -10.31
N ALA A 78 9.42 8.55 -11.54
CA ALA A 78 9.81 9.93 -11.78
C ALA A 78 8.89 10.93 -11.04
N PHE A 79 7.58 10.71 -11.03
CA PHE A 79 6.61 11.54 -10.32
C PHE A 79 6.90 11.61 -8.82
N ARG A 80 7.14 10.45 -8.19
CA ARG A 80 7.53 10.35 -6.77
C ARG A 80 8.86 11.03 -6.51
N ASP A 81 9.88 10.70 -7.29
CA ASP A 81 11.26 11.11 -7.01
C ASP A 81 11.51 12.59 -7.31
N PHE A 82 10.71 13.17 -8.20
CA PHE A 82 10.70 14.62 -8.45
C PHE A 82 9.81 15.38 -7.44
N GLY A 83 9.32 14.70 -6.41
CA GLY A 83 8.65 15.32 -5.26
C GLY A 83 7.16 15.58 -5.46
N PHE A 84 6.45 14.75 -6.24
CA PHE A 84 5.03 14.91 -6.54
C PHE A 84 4.69 16.28 -7.17
N PRO A 85 5.25 16.60 -8.35
CA PRO A 85 5.16 17.92 -8.97
C PRO A 85 3.74 18.33 -9.43
N ASP A 86 2.79 17.41 -9.44
CA ASP A 86 1.38 17.65 -9.76
C ASP A 86 0.51 17.25 -8.56
N PRO A 87 -0.09 18.22 -7.83
CA PRO A 87 -0.88 17.93 -6.64
C PRO A 87 -2.25 17.32 -6.96
N SER A 88 -2.67 17.27 -8.23
CA SER A 88 -3.93 16.64 -8.64
C SER A 88 -3.82 15.13 -8.85
N VAL A 89 -2.60 14.60 -8.89
CA VAL A 89 -2.33 13.17 -9.07
C VAL A 89 -1.71 12.59 -7.80
N ALA A 90 -2.02 11.34 -7.50
CA ALA A 90 -1.40 10.61 -6.41
C ALA A 90 -1.16 9.15 -6.77
N ASN A 91 -0.10 8.57 -6.21
CA ASN A 91 0.07 7.14 -6.10
C ASN A 91 -0.99 6.58 -5.13
N ILE A 92 -1.81 5.66 -5.62
CA ILE A 92 -2.86 5.00 -4.87
C ILE A 92 -2.51 3.52 -4.73
N PHE A 93 -2.63 3.00 -3.52
CA PHE A 93 -2.42 1.59 -3.26
C PHE A 93 -3.32 1.13 -2.12
N ALA A 94 -3.59 -0.18 -2.10
CA ALA A 94 -4.39 -0.81 -1.07
C ALA A 94 -3.53 -1.81 -0.31
N ALA A 95 -3.79 -1.93 0.99
CA ALA A 95 -3.07 -2.82 1.89
C ALA A 95 -4.04 -3.45 2.88
N VAL A 96 -3.83 -4.71 3.21
CA VAL A 96 -4.43 -5.31 4.40
C VAL A 96 -3.51 -5.05 5.58
N ALA A 97 -4.08 -4.71 6.74
CA ALA A 97 -3.36 -4.66 8.00
C ALA A 97 -3.81 -5.83 8.88
N PRO A 98 -3.15 -7.02 8.78
CA PRO A 98 -3.51 -8.18 9.56
C PRO A 98 -3.23 -7.91 11.04
N ARG A 99 -4.25 -8.04 11.87
CA ARG A 99 -4.16 -7.92 13.33
C ARG A 99 -4.32 -9.30 13.95
N SER A 100 -3.29 -9.81 14.59
CA SER A 100 -3.34 -11.09 15.30
C SER A 100 -4.31 -11.05 16.48
N ARG A 101 -4.71 -12.22 16.97
CA ARG A 101 -5.61 -12.36 18.12
C ARG A 101 -5.05 -11.75 19.40
N ASP A 102 -3.73 -11.83 19.59
CA ASP A 102 -2.97 -11.19 20.67
C ASP A 102 -2.69 -9.70 20.42
N GLY A 103 -3.26 -9.13 19.35
CA GLY A 103 -3.34 -7.68 19.13
C GLY A 103 -2.18 -7.06 18.35
N ALA A 104 -1.24 -7.86 17.83
CA ALA A 104 -0.12 -7.37 17.03
C ALA A 104 -0.52 -7.12 15.57
N TYR A 105 0.05 -6.10 14.96
CA TYR A 105 -0.04 -5.91 13.50
C TYR A 105 1.17 -6.54 12.82
N LEU A 106 0.94 -7.25 11.70
CA LEU A 106 1.99 -7.91 10.93
C LEU A 106 2.37 -7.09 9.69
N LEU A 107 3.66 -6.76 9.57
CA LEU A 107 4.24 -6.00 8.46
C LEU A 107 5.35 -6.81 7.80
N GLY A 108 5.53 -6.66 6.49
CA GLY A 108 6.66 -7.22 5.74
C GLY A 108 7.88 -6.32 5.79
N ARG A 109 9.08 -6.90 5.88
CA ARG A 109 10.36 -6.20 5.70
C ARG A 109 10.89 -6.44 4.30
N MET A 110 10.96 -5.38 3.49
CA MET A 110 11.43 -5.46 2.10
C MET A 110 12.87 -5.93 1.99
N ASN A 111 13.12 -6.86 1.05
CA ASN A 111 14.43 -7.42 0.76
C ASN A 111 15.33 -6.39 0.05
N GLY A 112 16.66 -6.58 0.15
CA GLY A 112 17.68 -5.65 -0.34
C GLY A 112 17.65 -5.37 -1.84
N HIS A 113 17.13 -6.30 -2.63
CA HIS A 113 17.04 -6.15 -4.09
C HIS A 113 15.82 -5.33 -4.54
N THR A 114 14.82 -5.14 -3.68
CA THR A 114 13.57 -4.43 -4.01
C THR A 114 13.77 -2.91 -4.07
N ALA A 115 12.81 -2.17 -4.62
CA ALA A 115 12.87 -0.70 -4.69
C ALA A 115 12.91 -0.02 -3.31
N ASN A 116 12.28 -0.64 -2.31
CA ASN A 116 12.09 -0.12 -0.96
C ASN A 116 12.91 -0.89 0.10
N ALA A 117 14.07 -1.40 -0.30
CA ALA A 117 14.95 -2.23 0.52
C ALA A 117 15.05 -1.79 1.99
N GLY A 118 14.78 -2.72 2.91
CA GLY A 118 14.85 -2.51 4.35
C GLY A 118 13.66 -1.80 4.99
N GLN A 119 12.75 -1.22 4.19
CA GLN A 119 11.52 -0.64 4.74
C GLN A 119 10.59 -1.72 5.29
N VAL A 120 9.79 -1.33 6.28
CA VAL A 120 8.83 -2.22 6.97
C VAL A 120 7.42 -1.65 6.83
N TYR A 121 6.54 -2.35 6.10
CA TYR A 121 5.18 -1.91 5.85
C TYR A 121 4.23 -3.08 5.56
N PHE A 122 2.92 -2.81 5.53
CA PHE A 122 1.90 -3.81 5.19
C PHE A 122 2.06 -4.29 3.75
N ALA A 123 1.90 -5.59 3.49
CA ALA A 123 1.87 -6.13 2.13
C ALA A 123 0.88 -5.32 1.28
N CYS A 124 1.37 -4.76 0.17
CA CYS A 124 0.62 -3.81 -0.63
C CYS A 124 1.22 -3.60 -2.03
N GLY A 125 0.33 -3.43 -3.01
CA GLY A 125 0.68 -3.17 -4.40
C GLY A 125 -0.03 -1.94 -4.95
N THR A 126 0.57 -1.32 -5.97
CA THR A 126 -0.16 -0.35 -6.81
C THR A 126 -1.08 -1.14 -7.74
N PRO A 127 -2.37 -0.77 -7.87
CA PRO A 127 -3.28 -1.51 -8.73
C PRO A 127 -2.80 -1.57 -10.18
N ASP A 128 -3.03 -2.72 -10.80
CA ASP A 128 -2.61 -3.00 -12.17
C ASP A 128 -3.80 -3.50 -13.03
N PRO A 129 -3.62 -3.72 -14.34
CA PRO A 129 -4.72 -4.13 -15.22
C PRO A 129 -5.48 -5.39 -14.79
N SER A 130 -4.88 -6.28 -14.00
CA SER A 130 -5.53 -7.49 -13.45
C SER A 130 -6.56 -7.18 -12.36
N ASP A 131 -6.47 -6.01 -11.72
CA ASP A 131 -7.43 -5.56 -10.71
C ASP A 131 -8.68 -4.90 -11.33
N VAL A 132 -8.73 -4.78 -12.66
CA VAL A 132 -9.86 -4.19 -13.40
C VAL A 132 -10.94 -5.25 -13.66
N ARG A 133 -12.15 -4.94 -13.23
CA ARG A 133 -13.38 -5.71 -13.47
C ARG A 133 -14.19 -5.05 -14.58
N ASP A 134 -15.37 -5.61 -14.85
CA ASP A 134 -16.30 -5.08 -15.85
C ASP A 134 -16.57 -3.58 -15.65
N HIS A 135 -16.73 -2.88 -16.77
CA HIS A 135 -17.00 -1.44 -16.80
C HIS A 135 -15.93 -0.56 -16.15
N GLY A 136 -14.70 -1.06 -16.01
CA GLY A 136 -13.56 -0.30 -15.51
C GLY A 136 -13.57 -0.09 -14.00
N ILE A 137 -14.32 -0.90 -13.25
CA ILE A 137 -14.27 -0.92 -11.79
C ILE A 137 -12.93 -1.53 -11.38
N VAL A 138 -12.23 -0.91 -10.43
CA VAL A 138 -10.97 -1.41 -9.89
C VAL A 138 -11.23 -1.98 -8.51
N ASP A 139 -10.89 -3.26 -8.31
CA ASP A 139 -11.13 -3.98 -7.06
C ASP A 139 -9.91 -3.87 -6.12
N LEU A 140 -9.86 -2.77 -5.35
CA LEU A 140 -8.78 -2.52 -4.40
C LEU A 140 -8.76 -3.54 -3.24
N GLU A 141 -9.89 -4.16 -2.93
CA GLU A 141 -9.97 -5.18 -1.89
C GLU A 141 -9.33 -6.47 -2.36
N ALA A 142 -9.71 -6.95 -3.55
CA ALA A 142 -9.11 -8.13 -4.15
C ALA A 142 -7.61 -7.93 -4.38
N SER A 143 -7.20 -6.73 -4.83
CA SER A 143 -5.79 -6.36 -4.96
C SER A 143 -5.04 -6.51 -3.62
N ALA A 144 -5.52 -5.86 -2.55
CA ALA A 144 -4.86 -5.93 -1.24
C ALA A 144 -4.83 -7.34 -0.62
N LEU A 145 -5.87 -8.14 -0.81
CA LEU A 145 -5.94 -9.53 -0.35
C LEU A 145 -4.97 -10.42 -1.12
N ARG A 146 -4.89 -10.25 -2.44
CA ARG A 146 -3.94 -10.96 -3.31
C ARG A 146 -2.51 -10.66 -2.90
N GLU A 147 -2.15 -9.38 -2.72
CA GLU A 147 -0.79 -8.98 -2.30
C GLU A 147 -0.43 -9.57 -0.93
N LEU A 148 -1.36 -9.60 0.03
CA LEU A 148 -1.13 -10.24 1.32
C LEU A 148 -0.86 -11.76 1.16
N GLU A 149 -1.66 -12.45 0.35
CA GLU A 149 -1.48 -13.88 0.11
C GLU A 149 -0.18 -14.18 -0.65
N GLU A 150 0.12 -13.41 -1.69
CA GLU A 150 1.31 -13.57 -2.54
C GLU A 150 2.60 -13.29 -1.76
N GLU A 151 2.66 -12.22 -0.96
CA GLU A 151 3.89 -11.85 -0.24
C GLU A 151 4.08 -12.61 1.09
N THR A 152 3.00 -13.09 1.72
CA THR A 152 3.07 -13.63 3.09
C THR A 152 2.43 -14.99 3.28
N GLY A 153 1.69 -15.51 2.29
CA GLY A 153 0.91 -16.74 2.43
C GLY A 153 -0.21 -16.65 3.48
N LEU A 154 -0.56 -15.44 3.93
CA LEU A 154 -1.61 -15.24 4.93
C LEU A 154 -2.94 -14.93 4.24
N VAL A 155 -3.99 -15.60 4.69
CA VAL A 155 -5.36 -15.36 4.23
C VAL A 155 -6.23 -14.99 5.44
N PRO A 156 -6.80 -13.78 5.49
CA PRO A 156 -7.72 -13.37 6.55
C PRO A 156 -9.03 -14.18 6.51
N PRO A 157 -9.70 -14.38 7.65
CA PRO A 157 -11.03 -14.99 7.67
C PRO A 157 -12.05 -14.13 6.92
N GLN A 158 -12.99 -14.78 6.23
CA GLN A 158 -14.06 -14.08 5.51
C GLN A 158 -14.95 -13.27 6.47
N GLY A 159 -15.35 -12.06 6.04
CA GLY A 159 -16.34 -11.25 6.73
C GLY A 159 -15.83 -10.42 7.92
N ALA A 160 -14.52 -10.34 8.14
CA ALA A 160 -13.92 -9.38 9.08
C ALA A 160 -14.03 -7.95 8.50
N ASP A 161 -15.16 -7.28 8.72
CA ASP A 161 -15.40 -5.94 8.17
C ASP A 161 -15.10 -4.85 9.19
N GLU A 162 -13.88 -4.30 9.14
CA GLU A 162 -13.47 -3.11 9.93
C GLU A 162 -13.48 -1.82 9.09
N GLY A 163 -14.07 -1.87 7.88
CA GLY A 163 -14.04 -0.77 6.92
C GLY A 163 -12.63 -0.45 6.43
N TRP A 164 -12.40 0.80 6.07
CA TRP A 164 -11.18 1.30 5.43
C TRP A 164 -10.65 2.54 6.14
N ILE A 165 -9.32 2.67 6.14
CA ILE A 165 -8.60 3.85 6.57
C ILE A 165 -7.83 4.40 5.38
N LEU A 166 -8.13 5.62 4.98
CA LEU A 166 -7.37 6.36 3.98
C LEU A 166 -6.36 7.27 4.67
N VAL A 167 -5.07 6.98 4.49
CA VAL A 167 -3.99 7.88 4.87
C VAL A 167 -3.52 8.65 3.63
N ARG A 168 -3.56 9.99 3.71
CA ARG A 168 -3.00 10.88 2.69
C ARG A 168 -1.69 11.45 3.18
N ASP A 169 -0.64 11.31 2.39
CA ASP A 169 0.67 11.91 2.65
C ASP A 169 1.31 12.34 1.32
N ARG A 170 1.42 13.65 1.10
CA ARG A 170 1.94 14.23 -0.16
C ARG A 170 1.17 13.65 -1.36
N GLY A 171 1.86 12.97 -2.28
CA GLY A 171 1.24 12.30 -3.42
C GLY A 171 0.94 10.81 -3.17
N TYR A 172 0.75 10.38 -1.93
CA TYR A 172 0.30 9.02 -1.59
C TYR A 172 -1.12 9.00 -1.04
N LEU A 173 -1.88 8.00 -1.49
CA LEU A 173 -3.21 7.63 -0.99
C LEU A 173 -3.16 6.15 -0.61
N ALA A 174 -2.89 5.87 0.67
CA ALA A 174 -2.86 4.52 1.21
C ALA A 174 -4.25 4.14 1.73
N PHE A 175 -4.91 3.19 1.04
CA PHE A 175 -6.15 2.57 1.50
C PHE A 175 -5.83 1.33 2.31
N ILE A 176 -5.92 1.43 3.63
CA ILE A 176 -5.54 0.36 4.55
C ILE A 176 -6.81 -0.25 5.12
N ARG A 177 -6.95 -1.56 4.98
CA ARG A 177 -8.05 -2.33 5.56
C ARG A 177 -7.55 -3.16 6.75
N PRO A 178 -7.86 -2.77 8.00
CA PRO A 178 -7.63 -3.63 9.15
C PRO A 178 -8.39 -4.95 8.99
N MET A 179 -7.75 -6.07 9.33
CA MET A 179 -8.41 -7.37 9.34
C MET A 179 -7.95 -8.20 10.53
N ALA A 180 -8.90 -8.60 11.39
CA ALA A 180 -8.63 -9.50 12.50
C ALA A 180 -8.33 -10.93 12.02
N MET A 181 -7.20 -11.46 12.48
CA MET A 181 -6.79 -12.85 12.28
C MET A 181 -7.24 -13.70 13.47
N ALA A 182 -7.60 -14.96 13.21
CA ALA A 182 -8.04 -15.89 14.26
C ALA A 182 -6.89 -16.40 15.16
N GLU A 183 -5.65 -16.27 14.68
CA GLU A 183 -4.44 -16.83 15.26
C GLU A 183 -3.61 -15.74 15.96
N GLU A 184 -2.75 -16.17 16.89
CA GLU A 184 -1.74 -15.30 17.51
C GLU A 184 -0.59 -14.98 16.54
N ALA A 185 0.18 -13.94 16.85
CA ALA A 185 1.25 -13.47 15.97
C ALA A 185 2.29 -14.55 15.66
N GLY A 186 2.67 -15.37 16.65
CA GLY A 186 3.70 -16.42 16.49
C GLY A 186 3.41 -17.41 15.35
N PRO A 187 2.27 -18.14 15.37
CA PRO A 187 1.88 -19.03 14.28
C PRO A 187 1.76 -18.35 12.91
N LEU A 188 1.22 -17.12 12.86
CA LEU A 188 1.12 -16.34 11.62
C LEU A 188 2.49 -16.03 11.04
N ILE A 189 3.43 -15.56 11.87
CA ILE A 189 4.82 -15.28 11.47
C ILE A 189 5.50 -16.56 10.97
N ALA A 190 5.31 -17.69 11.66
CA ALA A 190 5.92 -18.95 11.26
C ALA A 190 5.42 -19.42 9.89
N ARG A 191 4.11 -19.29 9.61
CA ARG A 191 3.54 -19.60 8.28
C ARG A 191 4.10 -18.69 7.20
N ALA A 192 4.18 -17.39 7.47
CA ALA A 192 4.74 -16.45 6.51
C ALA A 192 6.23 -16.67 6.26
N GLN A 193 7.01 -17.02 7.29
CA GLN A 193 8.42 -17.40 7.12
C GLN A 193 8.56 -18.67 6.28
N ALA A 194 7.69 -19.67 6.46
CA ALA A 194 7.69 -20.88 5.65
C ALA A 194 7.33 -20.59 4.18
N HIS A 195 6.37 -19.68 3.94
CA HIS A 195 6.02 -19.19 2.60
C HIS A 195 7.23 -18.54 1.92
N LEU A 196 7.87 -17.57 2.58
CA LEU A 196 9.05 -16.89 2.06
C LEU A 196 10.23 -17.82 1.78
N ALA A 197 10.41 -18.87 2.60
CA ALA A 197 11.45 -19.88 2.38
C ALA A 197 11.21 -20.77 1.14
N GLY A 198 9.97 -20.82 0.64
CA GLY A 198 9.59 -21.55 -0.57
C GLY A 198 9.80 -20.75 -1.86
N GLU A 199 9.98 -19.44 -1.78
CA GLU A 199 10.17 -18.56 -2.93
C GLU A 199 11.63 -18.55 -3.40
N ALA A 200 11.83 -18.57 -4.72
CA ALA A 200 13.18 -18.49 -5.30
C ALA A 200 13.83 -17.11 -5.06
N VAL A 201 13.03 -16.04 -5.10
CA VAL A 201 13.46 -14.66 -4.93
C VAL A 201 12.38 -13.90 -4.15
N PRO A 202 12.36 -13.99 -2.81
CA PRO A 202 11.29 -13.40 -2.02
C PRO A 202 11.42 -11.89 -1.91
N GLU A 203 10.32 -11.18 -2.16
CA GLU A 203 10.22 -9.72 -2.01
C GLU A 203 10.44 -9.29 -0.55
N LEU A 204 9.98 -10.11 0.40
CA LEU A 204 10.18 -9.87 1.82
C LEU A 204 11.37 -10.69 2.37
N SER A 205 12.16 -10.05 3.22
CA SER A 205 13.21 -10.68 4.02
C SER A 205 12.72 -11.25 5.35
N GLY A 206 11.46 -10.97 5.72
CA GLY A 206 10.83 -11.45 6.94
C GLY A 206 9.61 -10.64 7.33
N ILE A 207 8.94 -11.08 8.41
CA ILE A 207 7.77 -10.43 8.99
C ILE A 207 8.14 -9.76 10.33
N VAL A 208 7.60 -8.57 10.55
CA VAL A 208 7.73 -7.79 11.78
C VAL A 208 6.36 -7.71 12.45
N ALA A 209 6.27 -8.18 13.69
CA ALA A 209 5.13 -7.91 14.55
C ALA A 209 5.32 -6.58 15.29
N VAL A 210 4.28 -5.76 15.29
CA VAL A 210 4.20 -4.50 16.04
C VAL A 210 3.13 -4.71 17.10
N HIS A 211 3.51 -4.74 18.38
CA HIS A 211 2.60 -4.96 19.51
C HIS A 211 2.10 -3.65 20.14
N GLY A 212 2.80 -2.53 19.88
CA GLY A 212 2.36 -1.23 20.35
C GLY A 212 3.16 -0.06 19.78
N PRO A 213 2.87 1.16 20.24
CA PRO A 213 3.52 2.38 19.75
C PRO A 213 5.05 2.38 19.89
N GLN A 214 5.60 1.64 20.85
CA GLN A 214 7.05 1.52 21.08
C GLN A 214 7.79 0.72 20.00
N ASP A 215 7.07 -0.12 19.23
CA ASP A 215 7.64 -0.93 18.15
C ASP A 215 7.63 -0.19 16.80
N ILE A 216 7.04 1.02 16.75
CA ILE A 216 6.97 1.84 15.54
C ILE A 216 8.33 2.50 15.33
N ASP A 217 9.07 2.03 14.34
CA ASP A 217 10.37 2.58 13.96
C ASP A 217 10.23 3.58 12.79
N PRO A 218 10.34 4.90 13.05
CA PRO A 218 10.17 5.90 12.00
C PRO A 218 11.29 5.95 10.96
N ALA A 219 12.42 5.26 11.19
CA ALA A 219 13.51 5.19 10.22
C ALA A 219 13.26 4.16 9.12
N VAL A 220 12.48 3.11 9.39
CA VAL A 220 12.21 2.04 8.42
C VAL A 220 10.74 1.91 8.04
N MET A 221 9.81 2.38 8.86
CA MET A 221 8.39 2.36 8.53
C MET A 221 7.99 3.62 7.76
N PRO A 222 7.28 3.54 6.63
CA PRO A 222 6.79 4.72 5.92
C PRO A 222 5.70 5.45 6.72
N VAL A 223 5.51 6.73 6.43
CA VAL A 223 4.61 7.62 7.20
C VAL A 223 3.18 7.08 7.27
N TYR A 224 2.65 6.49 6.20
CA TYR A 224 1.29 5.95 6.20
C TYR A 224 1.12 4.80 7.20
N ALA A 225 2.12 3.91 7.32
CA ALA A 225 2.12 2.81 8.27
C ALA A 225 2.22 3.33 9.70
N GLN A 226 3.11 4.30 9.96
CA GLN A 226 3.24 4.93 11.28
C GLN A 226 1.91 5.57 11.72
N VAL A 227 1.28 6.35 10.84
CA VAL A 227 0.02 7.05 11.13
C VAL A 227 -1.11 6.07 11.42
N PHE A 228 -1.23 5.03 10.61
CA PHE A 228 -2.19 3.96 10.85
C PHE A 228 -1.96 3.28 12.21
N LEU A 229 -0.74 2.80 12.48
CA LEU A 229 -0.42 2.06 13.70
C LEU A 229 -0.66 2.90 14.96
N HIS A 230 -0.24 4.16 14.96
CA HIS A 230 -0.53 5.07 16.08
C HIS A 230 -2.03 5.29 16.29
N ASP A 231 -2.83 5.35 15.23
CA ASP A 231 -4.28 5.51 15.35
C ASP A 231 -4.95 4.22 15.84
N ALA A 232 -4.54 3.07 15.31
CA ALA A 232 -5.04 1.75 15.68
C ALA A 232 -4.79 1.44 17.17
N PHE A 233 -3.56 1.61 17.66
CA PHE A 233 -3.26 1.35 19.07
C PHE A 233 -3.92 2.34 20.03
N ARG A 234 -4.15 3.60 19.60
CA ARG A 234 -4.89 4.57 20.40
C ARG A 234 -6.35 4.14 20.59
N GLN A 235 -6.99 3.61 19.56
CA GLN A 235 -8.36 3.12 19.66
C GLN A 235 -8.46 1.82 20.46
N GLY A 236 -7.52 0.90 20.26
CA GLY A 236 -7.46 -0.34 21.05
C GLY A 236 -7.29 -0.09 22.55
N ALA A 237 -6.56 0.98 22.93
CA ALA A 237 -6.42 1.41 24.32
C ALA A 237 -7.70 2.09 24.89
N VAL A 238 -8.67 2.44 24.05
CA VAL A 238 -9.89 3.19 24.42
C VAL A 238 -11.15 2.29 24.34
N ALA A 239 -11.03 1.01 23.97
CA ALA A 239 -12.18 0.10 23.97
C ALA A 239 -12.79 -0.02 25.39
N PRO A 240 -14.13 0.11 25.53
CA PRO A 240 -14.79 0.09 26.83
C PRO A 240 -14.71 -1.30 27.45
N GLY A 241 -14.43 -1.34 28.76
CA GLY A 241 -14.55 -2.56 29.58
C GLY A 241 -15.98 -3.05 29.73
#